data_AF-A0AA40AIT2-F1
#
_entry.id   AF-A0AA40AIT2-F1
#
_cell.length_a   1.000
_cell.length_b   1.000
_cell.length_c   1.000
_cell.angle_alpha   90.00
_cell.angle_beta   90.00
_cell.angle_gamma   90.00
#
_symmetry.space_group_name_H-M   'P 1'
#
loop_
_entity.id
_entity.type
_entity.pdbx_description
1 polymer ?
#
loop_
_entity_poly.entity_id
_entity_poly.type
_entity_poly.pdbx_seq_one_letter_code
_entity_poly.pdbx_strand_id
1 'polypeptide(L)'
;MERRRSQREGFARALMDCAGRLEGLTKVRIYWEDGDPWNQSFSPGSFVKKGEKDKLSLALRKISQLPALRELDLKGHFCLGKELWEESSEEKENVWPSLKFLRIDMGSTTPDGGWYYTGDPNSEEPNYDDEGRSDWEDSETEYDSDDSDAADTLPEYQWEKKDGMRPQRTFRLTPDDETFGPFMAGMIRATATTRMPKLESLELYIGERETRMDVNYLAPQATLYANPNTDPADVDFYIGRAPFNKPRWLLFLDLEVSNWEFPLEIRDAFAETVGKGCVLVRRYFSGGVVSLNKKGLPKRELL
;
A
#
# COMPACT_ATOMS: atom_id res chain seq x y z
N MET A 1 -18.28 -11.33 -1.30
CA MET A 1 -18.25 -9.91 -0.87
C MET A 1 -18.85 -9.65 0.51
N GLU A 2 -20.10 -10.05 0.79
CA GLU A 2 -20.77 -9.77 2.09
C GLU A 2 -20.00 -10.30 3.33
N ARG A 3 -19.44 -11.51 3.24
CA ARG A 3 -18.56 -12.08 4.27
C ARG A 3 -17.33 -11.20 4.56
N ARG A 4 -16.59 -10.77 3.53
CA ARG A 4 -15.41 -9.90 3.66
C ARG A 4 -15.78 -8.57 4.32
N ARG A 5 -16.89 -7.95 3.88
CA ARG A 5 -17.41 -6.73 4.50
C ARG A 5 -17.73 -6.94 5.98
N SER A 6 -18.45 -8.00 6.33
CA SER A 6 -18.79 -8.30 7.73
C SER A 6 -17.56 -8.55 8.61
N GLN A 7 -16.54 -9.25 8.10
CA GLN A 7 -15.29 -9.50 8.81
C GLN A 7 -14.51 -8.21 9.04
N ARG A 8 -14.36 -7.39 8.00
CA ARG A 8 -13.72 -6.07 8.05
C ARG A 8 -14.40 -5.15 9.07
N GLU A 9 -15.73 -5.07 9.03
CA GLU A 9 -16.50 -4.27 9.99
C GLU A 9 -16.38 -4.78 11.43
N GLY A 10 -16.43 -6.11 11.61
CA GLY A 10 -16.24 -6.73 12.92
C GLY A 10 -14.85 -6.44 13.49
N PHE A 11 -13.82 -6.52 12.66
CA PHE A 11 -12.45 -6.22 13.05
C PHE A 11 -12.27 -4.73 13.41
N ALA A 12 -12.75 -3.83 12.55
CA ALA A 12 -12.72 -2.40 12.83
C ALA A 12 -13.42 -2.04 14.16
N ARG A 13 -14.59 -2.64 14.43
CA ARG A 13 -15.30 -2.47 15.71
C ARG A 13 -14.47 -2.97 16.89
N ALA A 14 -13.89 -4.17 16.78
CA ALA A 14 -13.07 -4.74 17.84
C ALA A 14 -11.88 -3.85 18.20
N LEU A 15 -11.18 -3.29 17.19
CA LEU A 15 -10.09 -2.33 17.40
C LEU A 15 -10.57 -1.06 18.10
N MET A 16 -11.72 -0.52 17.69
CA MET A 16 -12.28 0.70 18.31
C MET A 16 -12.69 0.50 19.76
N ASP A 17 -13.30 -0.65 20.07
CA ASP A 17 -13.80 -1.01 21.40
C ASP A 17 -12.66 -1.30 22.39
N CYS A 18 -11.55 -1.84 21.89
CA CYS A 18 -10.40 -2.17 22.73
C CYS A 18 -9.36 -1.05 22.83
N ALA A 19 -9.37 -0.03 21.97
CA ALA A 19 -8.35 1.03 21.92
C ALA A 19 -7.98 1.62 23.30
N GLY A 20 -8.96 1.95 24.15
CA GLY A 20 -8.70 2.49 25.51
C GLY A 20 -8.02 1.49 26.46
N ARG A 21 -8.15 0.19 26.20
CA ARG A 21 -7.45 -0.87 26.96
C ARG A 21 -6.05 -1.14 26.42
N LEU A 22 -5.73 -0.61 25.23
CA LEU A 22 -4.45 -0.79 24.55
C LEU A 22 -3.50 0.41 24.74
N GLU A 23 -3.87 1.42 25.53
CA GLU A 23 -3.08 2.65 25.72
C GLU A 23 -1.64 2.42 26.21
N GLY A 24 -1.40 1.31 26.92
CA GLY A 24 -0.07 0.91 27.39
C GLY A 24 0.76 0.12 26.38
N LEU A 25 0.20 -0.25 25.22
CA LEU A 25 0.94 -0.99 24.19
C LEU A 25 2.00 -0.10 23.55
N THR A 26 3.22 -0.61 23.50
CA THR A 26 4.36 0.06 22.83
C THR A 26 4.58 -0.45 21.42
N LYS A 27 4.06 -1.64 21.10
CA LYS A 27 4.22 -2.29 19.81
C LYS A 27 2.96 -3.05 19.43
N VAL A 28 2.47 -2.83 18.22
CA VAL A 28 1.33 -3.54 17.64
C VAL A 28 1.76 -4.07 16.27
N ARG A 29 1.54 -5.36 16.06
CA ARG A 29 1.72 -6.00 14.75
C ARG A 29 0.43 -6.71 14.37
N ILE A 30 -0.08 -6.40 13.19
CA ILE A 30 -1.31 -7.00 12.68
C ILE A 30 -0.97 -7.56 11.30
N TYR A 31 -1.18 -8.87 11.14
CA TYR A 31 -1.20 -9.51 9.84
C TYR A 31 -2.67 -9.75 9.48
N TRP A 32 -3.10 -9.21 8.36
CA TRP A 32 -4.45 -9.35 7.84
C TRP A 32 -4.36 -9.52 6.33
N GLU A 33 -4.64 -10.72 5.86
CA GLU A 33 -4.61 -11.05 4.43
C GLU A 33 -5.93 -10.60 3.79
N ASP A 34 -5.89 -9.46 3.09
CA ASP A 34 -7.01 -8.91 2.30
C ASP A 34 -6.54 -8.64 0.88
N GLY A 35 -5.89 -9.65 0.29
CA GLY A 35 -5.22 -9.56 -1.01
C GLY A 35 -6.12 -9.00 -2.10
N ASP A 36 -5.49 -8.29 -3.03
CA ASP A 36 -6.19 -7.72 -4.17
C ASP A 36 -6.57 -8.83 -5.17
N PRO A 37 -7.66 -8.66 -5.92
CA PRO A 37 -7.94 -9.53 -7.06
C PRO A 37 -6.78 -9.51 -8.07
N TRP A 38 -6.27 -10.66 -8.46
CA TRP A 38 -5.24 -10.74 -9.51
C TRP A 38 -5.76 -10.38 -10.90
N ASN A 39 -7.08 -10.42 -11.09
CA ASN A 39 -7.74 -9.86 -12.25
C ASN A 39 -8.11 -8.41 -11.98
N GLN A 40 -7.33 -7.46 -12.48
CA GLN A 40 -7.61 -6.04 -12.29
C GLN A 40 -8.84 -5.51 -13.06
N SER A 41 -9.46 -6.37 -13.88
CA SER A 41 -10.79 -6.13 -14.48
C SER A 41 -11.93 -6.52 -13.52
N PHE A 42 -11.64 -7.31 -12.48
CA PHE A 42 -12.61 -7.69 -11.47
C PHE A 42 -13.01 -6.47 -10.64
N SER A 43 -14.27 -6.42 -10.20
CA SER A 43 -14.74 -5.40 -9.28
C SER A 43 -14.49 -5.88 -7.84
N PRO A 44 -13.57 -5.25 -7.07
CA PRO A 44 -13.27 -5.66 -5.70
C PRO A 44 -14.50 -5.65 -4.77
N GLY A 45 -15.53 -4.88 -5.15
CA GLY A 45 -16.69 -4.61 -4.34
C GLY A 45 -16.40 -3.55 -3.29
N SER A 46 -17.44 -2.87 -2.83
CA SER A 46 -17.31 -1.76 -1.90
C SER A 46 -17.45 -2.23 -0.45
N PHE A 47 -16.55 -1.82 0.45
CA PHE A 47 -16.68 -2.02 1.90
C PHE A 47 -17.44 -0.90 2.59
N VAL A 48 -17.48 0.28 1.98
CA VAL A 48 -18.20 1.45 2.51
C VAL A 48 -19.49 1.68 1.74
N LYS A 49 -20.45 2.39 2.34
CA LYS A 49 -21.58 2.94 1.58
C LYS A 49 -21.16 4.29 0.99
N LYS A 50 -21.83 4.72 -0.08
CA LYS A 50 -21.57 6.02 -0.72
C LYS A 50 -21.66 7.15 0.32
N GLY A 51 -20.57 7.90 0.48
CA GLY A 51 -20.45 9.01 1.43
C GLY A 51 -20.10 8.62 2.86
N GLU A 52 -19.98 7.32 3.19
CA GLU A 52 -19.45 6.87 4.47
C GLU A 52 -17.93 6.80 4.45
N LYS A 53 -17.32 7.07 5.60
CA LYS A 53 -15.88 6.91 5.84
C LYS A 53 -15.53 5.45 6.10
N ASP A 54 -14.34 5.02 5.67
CA ASP A 54 -13.87 3.66 5.94
C ASP A 54 -13.60 3.43 7.44
N LYS A 55 -14.37 2.50 8.02
CA LYS A 55 -14.31 2.21 9.47
C LYS A 55 -12.99 1.57 9.88
N LEU A 56 -12.38 0.76 9.01
CA LEU A 56 -11.11 0.11 9.34
C LEU A 56 -9.95 1.12 9.35
N SER A 57 -9.86 1.99 8.34
CA SER A 57 -8.91 3.10 8.33
C SER A 57 -9.05 3.98 9.57
N LEU A 58 -10.28 4.34 9.96
CA LEU A 58 -10.53 5.11 11.19
C LEU A 58 -10.09 4.36 12.46
N ALA A 59 -10.36 3.05 12.53
CA ALA A 59 -9.96 2.24 13.67
C ALA A 59 -8.44 2.10 13.79
N LEU A 60 -7.76 1.82 12.69
CA LEU A 60 -6.30 1.72 12.64
C LEU A 60 -5.64 3.07 12.92
N ARG A 61 -6.23 4.18 12.47
CA ARG A 61 -5.80 5.51 12.88
C ARG A 61 -5.85 5.66 14.40
N LYS A 62 -6.99 5.35 15.03
CA LYS A 62 -7.11 5.42 16.50
C LYS A 62 -6.06 4.57 17.22
N ILE A 63 -5.78 3.37 16.71
CA ILE A 63 -4.71 2.51 17.24
C ILE A 63 -3.32 3.14 17.05
N SER A 64 -3.02 3.68 15.87
CA SER A 64 -1.72 4.32 15.60
C SER A 64 -1.45 5.52 16.51
N GLN A 65 -2.51 6.21 16.95
CA GLN A 65 -2.46 7.40 17.81
C GLN A 65 -2.35 7.07 19.31
N LEU A 66 -2.28 5.80 19.71
CA LEU A 66 -2.19 5.42 21.11
C LEU A 66 -0.96 6.04 21.81
N PRO A 67 -1.09 6.52 23.06
CA PRO A 67 -0.11 7.40 23.69
C PRO A 67 1.25 6.74 23.95
N ALA A 68 1.29 5.42 24.20
CA ALA A 68 2.53 4.68 24.42
C ALA A 68 3.06 3.98 23.16
N LEU A 69 2.31 3.98 22.05
CA LEU A 69 2.65 3.20 20.86
C LEU A 69 3.86 3.79 20.16
N ARG A 70 4.88 2.95 19.94
CA ARG A 70 6.15 3.30 19.29
C ARG A 70 6.32 2.59 17.96
N GLU A 71 5.78 1.39 17.83
CA GLU A 71 5.90 0.57 16.63
C GLU A 71 4.53 0.08 16.18
N LEU A 72 4.16 0.40 14.94
CA LEU A 72 3.00 -0.16 14.27
C LEU A 72 3.43 -0.84 12.97
N ASP A 73 3.08 -2.11 12.83
CA ASP A 73 3.42 -2.94 11.68
C ASP A 73 2.15 -3.62 11.15
N LEU A 74 1.66 -3.16 10.01
CA LEU A 74 0.46 -3.66 9.33
C LEU A 74 0.91 -4.45 8.10
N LYS A 75 0.66 -5.75 8.07
CA LYS A 75 1.07 -6.66 6.98
C LYS A 75 -0.11 -7.38 6.34
N GLY A 76 0.02 -7.76 5.08
CA GLY A 76 -0.97 -8.57 4.37
C GLY A 76 -1.86 -7.80 3.38
N HIS A 77 -1.36 -6.69 2.83
CA HIS A 77 -2.05 -5.92 1.78
C HIS A 77 -3.39 -5.37 2.25
N PHE A 78 -3.37 -4.59 3.33
CA PHE A 78 -4.60 -3.97 3.82
C PHE A 78 -5.22 -3.09 2.73
N CYS A 79 -6.51 -3.27 2.44
CA CYS A 79 -7.29 -2.28 1.71
C CYS A 79 -7.58 -1.11 2.67
N LEU A 80 -6.93 0.06 2.52
CA LEU A 80 -7.10 1.22 3.41
C LEU A 80 -7.45 2.45 2.61
N GLY A 81 -8.25 3.35 3.18
CA GLY A 81 -8.59 4.66 2.62
C GLY A 81 -7.85 5.81 3.30
N LYS A 82 -7.95 7.00 2.70
CA LYS A 82 -7.31 8.26 3.16
C LYS A 82 -7.67 8.65 4.60
N GLU A 83 -8.79 8.16 5.13
CA GLU A 83 -9.26 8.39 6.50
C GLU A 83 -8.24 7.98 7.57
N LEU A 84 -7.28 7.12 7.21
CA LEU A 84 -6.15 6.76 8.04
C LEU A 84 -5.31 8.01 8.41
N TRP A 85 -5.26 9.01 7.53
CA TRP A 85 -4.43 10.21 7.65
C TRP A 85 -5.21 11.51 7.76
N GLU A 86 -6.44 11.57 7.22
CA GLU A 86 -7.28 12.78 7.16
C GLU A 86 -7.34 13.52 8.50
N GLU A 87 -7.39 14.84 8.52
CA GLU A 87 -7.50 15.56 9.78
C GLU A 87 -8.93 15.48 10.34
N SER A 88 -9.05 15.35 11.67
CA SER A 88 -10.29 15.73 12.33
C SER A 88 -10.20 17.22 12.63
N SER A 89 -11.31 17.96 12.56
CA SER A 89 -11.33 19.41 12.77
C SER A 89 -10.82 19.87 14.16
N GLU A 90 -10.63 18.92 15.09
CA GLU A 90 -10.21 19.15 16.47
C GLU A 90 -8.71 18.85 16.69
N GLU A 91 -8.05 18.14 15.76
CA GLU A 91 -6.65 17.76 15.86
C GLU A 91 -5.75 18.82 15.21
N LYS A 92 -4.86 19.43 15.99
CA LYS A 92 -3.92 20.44 15.46
C LYS A 92 -2.45 20.06 15.62
N GLU A 93 -2.07 19.39 16.71
CA GLU A 93 -0.67 19.07 17.02
C GLU A 93 -0.53 17.76 17.80
N ASN A 94 0.63 17.09 17.66
CA ASN A 94 1.04 15.88 18.39
C ASN A 94 0.03 14.71 18.31
N VAL A 95 -0.60 14.56 17.14
CA VAL A 95 -1.60 13.54 16.86
C VAL A 95 -1.06 12.12 17.11
N TRP A 96 0.22 11.88 16.81
CA TRP A 96 0.93 10.62 17.08
C TRP A 96 2.10 10.89 18.05
N PRO A 97 1.84 10.93 19.37
CA PRO A 97 2.78 11.49 20.34
C PRO A 97 4.03 10.62 20.59
N SER A 98 3.97 9.34 20.25
CA SER A 98 5.01 8.36 20.59
C SER A 98 5.48 7.47 19.45
N LEU A 99 4.80 7.50 18.29
CA LEU A 99 5.08 6.62 17.18
C LEU A 99 6.47 6.91 16.60
N LYS A 100 7.30 5.88 16.50
CA LYS A 100 8.68 5.93 15.99
C LYS A 100 8.85 5.18 14.69
N PHE A 101 8.21 4.01 14.58
CA PHE A 101 8.31 3.14 13.42
C PHE A 101 6.91 2.80 12.93
N LEU A 102 6.65 3.08 11.66
CA LEU A 102 5.40 2.75 11.00
C LEU A 102 5.67 1.94 9.75
N ARG A 103 5.09 0.74 9.67
CA ARG A 103 5.13 -0.08 8.48
C ARG A 103 3.73 -0.44 8.04
N ILE A 104 3.44 -0.28 6.76
CA ILE A 104 2.14 -0.60 6.16
C ILE A 104 2.37 -1.32 4.84
N ASP A 105 1.94 -2.57 4.74
CA ASP A 105 1.76 -3.29 3.49
C ASP A 105 0.29 -3.10 3.07
N MET A 106 0.06 -2.29 2.03
CA MET A 106 -1.24 -1.87 1.52
C MET A 106 -1.53 -2.54 0.17
N GLY A 107 -2.80 -2.89 -0.06
CA GLY A 107 -3.27 -3.34 -1.37
C GLY A 107 -3.40 -2.19 -2.37
N SER A 108 -3.58 -2.55 -3.64
CA SER A 108 -3.92 -1.69 -4.77
C SER A 108 -5.41 -1.32 -4.83
N THR A 109 -6.27 -1.91 -4.01
CA THR A 109 -7.71 -1.62 -3.97
C THR A 109 -8.10 -0.59 -2.90
N THR A 110 -9.16 0.19 -3.18
CA THR A 110 -9.69 1.20 -2.26
C THR A 110 -10.94 0.68 -1.51
N PRO A 111 -11.23 1.17 -0.28
CA PRO A 111 -12.37 0.66 0.49
C PRO A 111 -13.74 0.87 -0.16
N ASP A 112 -13.87 1.83 -1.08
CA ASP A 112 -15.09 2.06 -1.84
C ASP A 112 -15.24 1.16 -3.08
N GLY A 113 -14.28 0.26 -3.31
CA GLY A 113 -14.30 -0.76 -4.37
C GLY A 113 -13.63 -0.32 -5.67
N GLY A 114 -12.81 0.73 -5.61
CA GLY A 114 -11.95 1.19 -6.70
C GLY A 114 -10.53 0.65 -6.59
N TRP A 115 -9.62 1.31 -7.30
CA TRP A 115 -8.21 0.96 -7.39
C TRP A 115 -7.36 2.23 -7.24
N TYR A 116 -6.24 2.13 -6.54
CA TYR A 116 -5.21 3.17 -6.45
C TYR A 116 -4.41 3.35 -7.73
N TYR A 117 -4.58 2.44 -8.68
CA TYR A 117 -3.89 2.45 -9.95
C TYR A 117 -4.90 2.41 -11.11
N THR A 118 -4.54 3.09 -12.18
CA THR A 118 -5.26 3.17 -13.44
C THR A 118 -4.39 2.66 -14.59
N GLY A 119 -5.04 2.38 -15.71
CA GLY A 119 -4.42 1.85 -16.91
C GLY A 119 -5.44 1.42 -17.95
N ASP A 120 -4.98 1.06 -19.13
CA ASP A 120 -5.85 0.65 -20.24
C ASP A 120 -6.11 -0.87 -20.17
N PRO A 121 -7.35 -1.32 -19.96
CA PRO A 121 -7.67 -2.75 -19.93
C PRO A 121 -7.40 -3.48 -21.26
N ASN A 122 -7.14 -2.74 -22.34
CA ASN A 122 -6.81 -3.28 -23.67
C ASN A 122 -5.29 -3.28 -23.97
N SER A 123 -4.45 -2.71 -23.11
CA SER A 123 -3.00 -2.62 -23.36
C SER A 123 -2.26 -3.94 -23.04
N GLU A 124 -2.83 -5.08 -23.42
CA GLU A 124 -2.42 -6.42 -23.00
C GLU A 124 -0.90 -6.68 -23.04
N GLU A 125 -0.37 -7.21 -21.93
CA GLU A 125 0.35 -8.48 -22.00
C GLU A 125 -0.42 -9.49 -21.14
N PRO A 126 -1.00 -10.56 -21.72
CA PRO A 126 -1.52 -11.66 -20.92
C PRO A 126 -0.33 -12.46 -20.40
N ASN A 127 0.02 -12.32 -19.11
CA ASN A 127 1.16 -13.06 -18.55
C ASN A 127 0.75 -14.31 -17.75
N TYR A 128 1.22 -15.44 -18.31
CA TYR A 128 1.62 -16.72 -17.71
C TYR A 128 0.87 -17.23 -16.49
N ASP A 129 -0.28 -17.87 -16.67
CA ASP A 129 -0.69 -18.96 -15.75
C ASP A 129 -1.74 -19.94 -16.33
N ASP A 130 -1.96 -19.90 -17.65
CA ASP A 130 -2.83 -20.86 -18.35
C ASP A 130 -2.06 -22.00 -19.04
N GLU A 131 -0.73 -21.88 -19.21
CA GLU A 131 0.07 -22.89 -19.95
C GLU A 131 0.50 -24.11 -19.11
N GLY A 132 -0.05 -24.29 -17.89
CA GLY A 132 0.45 -25.30 -16.94
C GLY A 132 -0.55 -26.32 -16.40
N ARG A 133 -1.86 -26.15 -16.62
CA ARG A 133 -2.87 -27.12 -16.15
C ARG A 133 -3.56 -27.73 -17.36
N SER A 134 -3.02 -28.89 -17.75
CA SER A 134 -3.55 -29.80 -18.76
C SER A 134 -5.08 -29.87 -18.78
N ASP A 135 -5.64 -30.00 -19.98
CA ASP A 135 -7.04 -30.25 -20.41
C ASP A 135 -7.83 -31.36 -19.66
N TRP A 136 -7.43 -31.79 -18.46
CA TRP A 136 -8.09 -32.86 -17.71
C TRP A 136 -9.17 -32.38 -16.74
N GLU A 137 -9.40 -31.08 -16.58
CA GLU A 137 -10.44 -30.53 -15.67
C GLU A 137 -11.56 -29.76 -16.38
N ASP A 138 -11.64 -29.81 -17.72
CA ASP A 138 -12.76 -29.26 -18.49
C ASP A 138 -13.96 -30.23 -18.59
N SER A 139 -14.08 -31.16 -17.64
CA SER A 139 -15.38 -31.80 -17.40
C SER A 139 -16.21 -30.83 -16.57
N GLU A 140 -16.96 -29.96 -17.25
CA GLU A 140 -18.15 -29.32 -16.70
C GLU A 140 -19.10 -30.43 -16.24
N THR A 141 -18.89 -30.92 -15.02
CA THR A 141 -19.82 -31.85 -14.39
C THR A 141 -21.03 -31.00 -14.00
N GLU A 142 -22.12 -31.19 -14.74
CA GLU A 142 -23.41 -30.63 -14.38
C GLU A 142 -23.72 -30.99 -12.93
N TYR A 143 -24.06 -29.97 -12.16
CA TYR A 143 -24.42 -30.08 -10.76
C TYR A 143 -25.70 -30.91 -10.64
N ASP A 144 -25.57 -32.20 -10.34
CA ASP A 144 -26.70 -33.08 -10.06
C ASP A 144 -27.05 -32.98 -8.57
N SER A 145 -28.12 -32.24 -8.25
CA SER A 145 -28.53 -31.98 -6.87
C SER A 145 -29.12 -33.19 -6.15
N ASP A 146 -29.26 -34.33 -6.83
CA ASP A 146 -29.88 -35.54 -6.28
C ASP A 146 -28.87 -36.51 -5.63
N ASP A 147 -27.56 -36.25 -5.73
CA ASP A 147 -26.51 -37.05 -5.08
C ASP A 147 -25.89 -36.31 -3.88
N SER A 148 -26.41 -36.57 -2.68
CA SER A 148 -25.93 -35.97 -1.42
C SER A 148 -24.54 -36.44 -0.99
N ASP A 149 -23.93 -37.40 -1.71
CA ASP A 149 -22.57 -37.87 -1.46
C ASP A 149 -21.54 -37.24 -2.42
N ALA A 150 -21.98 -36.46 -3.42
CA ALA A 150 -21.10 -35.62 -4.23
C ALA A 150 -20.64 -34.43 -3.38
N ALA A 151 -19.38 -34.44 -2.97
CA ALA A 151 -18.79 -33.40 -2.13
C ALA A 151 -19.15 -31.99 -2.65
N ASP A 152 -19.67 -31.14 -1.75
CA ASP A 152 -19.98 -29.70 -1.94
C ASP A 152 -18.77 -28.82 -2.35
N THR A 153 -17.71 -29.42 -2.86
CA THR A 153 -16.54 -28.73 -3.39
C THR A 153 -16.85 -28.27 -4.81
N LEU A 154 -17.38 -27.04 -4.94
CA LEU A 154 -17.10 -26.25 -6.14
C LEU A 154 -15.59 -26.36 -6.40
N PRO A 155 -15.13 -26.78 -7.60
CA PRO A 155 -13.72 -26.94 -7.89
C PRO A 155 -12.96 -25.67 -7.52
N GLU A 156 -11.78 -25.78 -6.90
CA GLU A 156 -10.95 -24.65 -6.41
C GLU A 156 -10.87 -23.51 -7.44
N TYR A 157 -10.75 -23.86 -8.71
CA TYR A 157 -10.77 -22.96 -9.85
C TYR A 157 -12.02 -22.06 -9.98
N GLN A 158 -13.21 -22.59 -9.68
CA GLN A 158 -14.45 -21.80 -9.71
C GLN A 158 -14.52 -20.79 -8.57
N TRP A 159 -13.92 -21.09 -7.40
CA TRP A 159 -13.78 -20.12 -6.30
C TRP A 159 -12.79 -19.02 -6.69
N GLU A 160 -11.64 -19.38 -7.24
CA GLU A 160 -10.64 -18.42 -7.73
C GLU A 160 -11.22 -17.45 -8.77
N LYS A 161 -12.05 -17.94 -9.70
CA LYS A 161 -12.78 -17.08 -10.64
C LYS A 161 -13.77 -16.13 -9.95
N LYS A 162 -14.54 -16.64 -8.97
CA LYS A 162 -15.53 -15.83 -8.23
C LYS A 162 -14.89 -14.73 -7.37
N ASP A 163 -13.67 -14.96 -6.90
CA ASP A 163 -12.91 -14.00 -6.09
C ASP A 163 -11.97 -13.10 -6.92
N GLY A 164 -11.98 -13.25 -8.25
CA GLY A 164 -11.19 -12.43 -9.16
C GLY A 164 -9.70 -12.77 -9.18
N MET A 165 -9.32 -13.98 -8.74
CA MET A 165 -7.95 -14.47 -8.80
C MET A 165 -7.61 -15.08 -10.17
N ARG A 166 -8.63 -15.51 -10.94
CA ARG A 166 -8.45 -16.00 -12.32
C ARG A 166 -9.47 -15.43 -13.32
N PRO A 167 -9.07 -15.21 -14.58
CA PRO A 167 -7.69 -15.19 -15.07
C PRO A 167 -6.90 -14.02 -14.47
N GLN A 168 -5.58 -14.16 -14.32
CA GLN A 168 -4.74 -13.04 -13.89
C GLN A 168 -4.69 -11.99 -15.00
N ARG A 169 -4.92 -10.72 -14.66
CA ARG A 169 -4.87 -9.60 -15.62
C ARG A 169 -4.30 -8.38 -14.92
N THR A 170 -3.09 -7.98 -15.31
CA THR A 170 -2.40 -6.79 -14.79
C THR A 170 -2.29 -5.74 -15.90
N PHE A 171 -2.90 -4.57 -15.70
CA PHE A 171 -2.86 -3.44 -16.63
C PHE A 171 -2.91 -2.07 -15.93
N ARG A 172 -3.21 -2.03 -14.63
CA ARG A 172 -3.28 -0.83 -13.79
C ARG A 172 -1.89 -0.48 -13.27
N LEU A 173 -1.08 0.10 -14.13
CA LEU A 173 0.36 0.30 -13.89
C LEU A 173 0.70 1.74 -13.48
N THR A 174 -0.26 2.66 -13.55
CA THR A 174 -0.05 4.08 -13.24
C THR A 174 -0.84 4.47 -12.01
N PRO A 175 -0.24 5.08 -10.97
CA PRO A 175 -1.00 5.61 -9.84
C PRO A 175 -2.10 6.57 -10.30
N ASP A 176 -3.29 6.41 -9.73
CA ASP A 176 -4.45 7.21 -10.08
C ASP A 176 -4.49 8.51 -9.27
N ASP A 177 -4.42 9.64 -9.95
CA ASP A 177 -4.28 10.94 -9.29
C ASP A 177 -5.47 11.29 -8.37
N GLU A 178 -6.67 10.79 -8.65
CA GLU A 178 -7.89 11.09 -7.89
C GLU A 178 -7.98 10.28 -6.58
N THR A 179 -7.45 9.06 -6.57
CA THR A 179 -7.52 8.16 -5.40
C THR A 179 -6.18 8.06 -4.67
N PHE A 180 -5.09 7.81 -5.39
CA PHE A 180 -3.74 7.69 -4.83
C PHE A 180 -3.20 9.03 -4.36
N GLY A 181 -3.42 10.10 -5.14
CA GLY A 181 -2.96 11.46 -4.83
C GLY A 181 -3.33 11.91 -3.42
N PRO A 182 -4.63 11.97 -3.07
CA PRO A 182 -5.10 12.40 -1.75
C PRO A 182 -4.63 11.50 -0.61
N PHE A 183 -4.55 10.18 -0.82
CA PHE A 183 -4.04 9.25 0.19
C PHE A 183 -2.58 9.56 0.51
N MET A 184 -1.75 9.67 -0.53
CA MET A 184 -0.32 9.86 -0.44
C MET A 184 0.02 11.24 0.15
N ALA A 185 -0.66 12.30 -0.31
CA ALA A 185 -0.51 13.65 0.25
C ALA A 185 -0.93 13.72 1.73
N GLY A 186 -2.03 13.07 2.09
CA GLY A 186 -2.49 12.96 3.48
C GLY A 186 -1.45 12.29 4.38
N MET A 187 -0.86 11.18 3.92
CA MET A 187 0.21 10.50 4.65
C MET A 187 1.43 11.41 4.84
N ILE A 188 1.90 12.06 3.78
CA ILE A 188 3.05 12.96 3.86
C ILE A 188 2.81 14.03 4.91
N ARG A 189 1.67 14.72 4.86
CA ARG A 189 1.29 15.73 5.86
C ARG A 189 1.18 15.15 7.28
N ALA A 190 0.69 13.93 7.42
CA ALA A 190 0.61 13.26 8.73
C ALA A 190 2.00 13.04 9.35
N THR A 191 3.05 12.82 8.54
CA THR A 191 4.44 12.68 9.03
C THR A 191 5.11 13.99 9.45
N ALA A 192 4.46 15.15 9.23
CA ALA A 192 5.02 16.43 9.66
C ALA A 192 5.43 16.37 11.14
N THR A 193 6.55 17.01 11.49
CA THR A 193 7.09 16.98 12.87
C THR A 193 6.12 17.55 13.90
N THR A 194 5.17 18.40 13.48
CA THR A 194 4.09 18.91 14.31
C THR A 194 3.04 17.85 14.66
N ARG A 195 2.91 16.77 13.88
CA ARG A 195 1.92 15.70 14.05
C ARG A 195 2.55 14.39 14.54
N MET A 196 3.72 14.02 14.00
CA MET A 196 4.49 12.83 14.38
C MET A 196 5.90 13.21 14.86
N PRO A 197 6.04 13.87 16.03
CA PRO A 197 7.31 14.46 16.49
C PRO A 197 8.43 13.44 16.75
N LYS A 198 8.09 12.16 16.94
CA LYS A 198 9.05 11.10 17.28
C LYS A 198 9.23 10.07 16.16
N LEU A 199 8.65 10.29 14.98
CA LEU A 199 8.80 9.35 13.87
C LEU A 199 10.27 9.28 13.46
N GLU A 200 10.82 8.08 13.44
CA GLU A 200 12.19 7.77 13.04
C GLU A 200 12.20 7.16 11.63
N SER A 201 11.26 6.26 11.33
CA SER A 201 11.05 5.75 9.98
C SER A 201 9.58 5.39 9.68
N LEU A 202 9.23 5.50 8.40
CA LEU A 202 7.98 4.97 7.85
C LEU A 202 8.31 4.15 6.60
N GLU A 203 7.70 2.98 6.48
CA GLU A 203 7.73 2.11 5.29
C GLU A 203 6.28 1.89 4.82
N LEU A 204 5.96 2.37 3.62
CA LEU A 204 4.71 2.05 2.94
C LEU A 204 5.05 1.23 1.70
N TYR A 205 4.43 0.06 1.60
CA TYR A 205 4.41 -0.76 0.41
C TYR A 205 2.99 -0.73 -0.12
N ILE A 206 2.80 -0.33 -1.37
CA ILE A 206 1.48 -0.31 -1.99
C ILE A 206 1.50 -1.11 -3.28
N GLY A 207 0.51 -1.99 -3.39
CA GLY A 207 0.29 -2.88 -4.51
C GLY A 207 1.10 -4.17 -4.45
N GLU A 208 0.92 -4.97 -5.50
CA GLU A 208 1.56 -6.28 -5.64
C GLU A 208 2.35 -6.34 -6.96
N ARG A 209 3.43 -7.13 -6.93
CA ARG A 209 4.29 -7.45 -8.08
C ARG A 209 4.65 -6.22 -8.94
N GLU A 210 4.19 -6.16 -10.18
CA GLU A 210 4.56 -5.16 -11.20
C GLU A 210 4.05 -3.75 -10.88
N THR A 211 3.09 -3.62 -9.95
CA THR A 211 2.52 -2.34 -9.52
C THR A 211 3.13 -1.82 -8.21
N ARG A 212 4.09 -2.55 -7.65
CA ARG A 212 4.60 -2.29 -6.31
C ARG A 212 5.35 -0.95 -6.26
N MET A 213 4.91 -0.10 -5.33
CA MET A 213 5.62 1.13 -4.97
C MET A 213 6.07 1.05 -3.51
N ASP A 214 7.36 1.35 -3.30
CA ASP A 214 7.93 1.43 -1.95
C ASP A 214 8.18 2.91 -1.61
N VAL A 215 7.50 3.39 -0.59
CA VAL A 215 7.62 4.77 -0.11
C VAL A 215 8.16 4.75 1.31
N ASN A 216 9.32 5.36 1.52
CA ASN A 216 9.99 5.37 2.80
C ASN A 216 10.27 6.79 3.28
N TYR A 217 10.06 7.03 4.57
CA TYR A 217 10.51 8.23 5.26
C TYR A 217 11.60 7.87 6.27
N LEU A 218 12.58 8.75 6.42
CA LEU A 218 13.60 8.69 7.45
C LEU A 218 13.76 10.04 8.12
N ALA A 219 13.75 10.05 9.45
CA ALA A 219 14.08 11.23 10.23
C ALA A 219 15.55 11.64 10.08
N PRO A 220 15.92 12.87 10.51
CA PRO A 220 17.32 13.27 10.64
C PRO A 220 18.10 12.23 11.45
N GLN A 221 19.28 11.86 10.98
CA GLN A 221 20.18 10.90 11.63
C GLN A 221 19.63 9.47 11.77
N ALA A 222 18.38 9.22 11.37
CA ALA A 222 17.88 7.87 11.25
C ALA A 222 18.63 7.16 10.12
N THR A 223 19.16 5.99 10.45
CA THR A 223 19.65 5.03 9.47
C THR A 223 18.48 4.13 9.11
N LEU A 224 18.34 3.73 7.84
CA LEU A 224 17.58 2.51 7.59
C LEU A 224 18.22 1.42 8.45
N TYR A 225 17.41 0.73 9.23
CA TYR A 225 17.77 -0.64 9.56
C TYR A 225 17.85 -1.34 8.20
N ALA A 226 19.08 -1.55 7.72
CA ALA A 226 19.29 -2.33 6.51
C ALA A 226 18.57 -3.64 6.76
N ASN A 227 17.43 -3.83 6.08
CA ASN A 227 16.88 -5.16 5.96
C ASN A 227 18.03 -5.97 5.36
N PRO A 228 18.44 -7.10 5.97
CA PRO A 228 19.58 -7.87 5.47
C PRO A 228 19.38 -8.35 4.02
N ASN A 229 18.17 -8.25 3.50
CA ASN A 229 17.80 -8.54 2.11
C ASN A 229 17.74 -7.29 1.20
N THR A 230 18.00 -6.09 1.74
CA THR A 230 18.11 -4.86 0.94
C THR A 230 19.35 -4.96 0.05
N ASP A 231 19.17 -4.76 -1.25
CA ASP A 231 20.27 -4.74 -2.20
C ASP A 231 21.32 -3.71 -1.73
N PRO A 232 22.60 -4.06 -1.61
CA PRO A 232 23.66 -3.10 -1.29
C PRO A 232 23.66 -1.85 -2.19
N ALA A 233 23.20 -1.95 -3.43
CA ALA A 233 23.00 -0.80 -4.32
C ALA A 233 21.90 0.16 -3.82
N ASP A 234 20.89 -0.35 -3.12
CA ASP A 234 19.87 0.46 -2.45
C ASP A 234 20.47 1.14 -1.22
N VAL A 235 21.34 0.47 -0.47
CA VAL A 235 22.09 1.05 0.67
C VAL A 235 22.89 2.28 0.25
N ASP A 236 23.58 2.23 -0.88
CA ASP A 236 24.30 3.39 -1.44
C ASP A 236 23.35 4.50 -1.93
N PHE A 237 22.16 4.15 -2.41
CA PHE A 237 21.10 5.13 -2.71
C PHE A 237 20.59 5.81 -1.44
N TYR A 238 20.39 5.06 -0.35
CA TYR A 238 19.93 5.53 0.96
C TYR A 238 20.96 6.43 1.67
N ILE A 239 22.25 6.09 1.54
CA ILE A 239 23.36 6.80 2.21
C ILE A 239 23.87 7.98 1.35
N GLY A 240 23.61 7.97 0.04
CA GLY A 240 24.19 8.89 -0.92
C GLY A 240 23.69 10.34 -0.88
N ARG A 241 24.38 11.19 -0.09
CA ARG A 241 24.60 12.65 -0.27
C ARG A 241 23.54 13.68 0.16
N ALA A 242 22.39 13.28 0.71
CA ALA A 242 21.54 14.25 1.41
C ALA A 242 22.17 14.58 2.78
N PRO A 243 22.07 15.83 3.27
CA PRO A 243 22.65 16.16 4.56
C PRO A 243 21.90 15.37 5.64
N PHE A 244 22.64 14.57 6.42
CA PHE A 244 22.12 13.69 7.48
C PHE A 244 21.33 14.41 8.60
N ASN A 245 21.21 15.74 8.51
CA ASN A 245 20.51 16.57 9.48
C ASN A 245 19.08 16.92 9.07
N LYS A 246 18.58 16.43 7.91
CA LYS A 246 17.19 16.65 7.47
C LYS A 246 16.44 15.32 7.31
N PRO A 247 15.10 15.34 7.49
CA PRO A 247 14.27 14.20 7.13
C PRO A 247 14.32 13.97 5.61
N ARG A 248 14.08 12.73 5.18
CA ARG A 248 14.19 12.32 3.77
C ARG A 248 13.04 11.40 3.39
N TRP A 249 12.60 11.55 2.15
CA TRP A 249 11.69 10.63 1.49
C TRP A 249 12.40 9.88 0.37
N LEU A 250 12.13 8.58 0.28
CA LEU A 250 12.75 7.66 -0.66
C LEU A 250 11.62 6.90 -1.35
N LEU A 251 11.47 7.09 -2.66
CA LEU A 251 10.42 6.48 -3.43
C LEU A 251 11.03 5.57 -4.49
N PHE A 252 10.59 4.32 -4.50
CA PHE A 252 10.97 3.32 -5.49
C PHE A 252 9.74 3.03 -6.35
N LEU A 253 9.87 3.39 -7.62
CA LEU A 253 8.86 3.18 -8.64
C LEU A 253 9.35 2.05 -9.53
N ASP A 254 8.60 0.95 -9.57
CA ASP A 254 8.90 -0.15 -10.48
C ASP A 254 8.73 0.28 -11.96
N LEU A 255 9.29 -0.56 -12.84
CA LEU A 255 9.58 -0.38 -14.25
C LEU A 255 8.44 0.25 -15.07
N GLU A 256 7.21 -0.12 -14.76
CA GLU A 256 6.03 0.24 -15.54
C GLU A 256 5.37 1.55 -15.06
N VAL A 257 5.71 2.02 -13.87
CA VAL A 257 5.27 3.31 -13.30
C VAL A 257 6.14 4.48 -13.82
N SER A 258 7.13 4.21 -14.67
CA SER A 258 8.26 5.10 -14.93
C SER A 258 7.93 6.44 -15.61
N ASN A 259 6.75 6.59 -16.23
CA ASN A 259 6.30 7.86 -16.81
C ASN A 259 5.36 8.68 -15.90
N TRP A 260 4.97 8.14 -14.74
CA TRP A 260 4.11 8.88 -13.82
C TRP A 260 4.88 10.04 -13.17
N GLU A 261 4.26 11.21 -13.19
CA GLU A 261 4.74 12.40 -12.52
C GLU A 261 3.91 12.64 -11.26
N PHE A 262 4.55 13.06 -10.17
CA PHE A 262 3.81 13.42 -8.96
C PHE A 262 2.78 14.52 -9.24
N PRO A 263 1.51 14.33 -8.89
CA PRO A 263 0.51 15.39 -8.85
C PRO A 263 0.98 16.55 -7.99
N LEU A 264 0.48 17.75 -8.30
CA LEU A 264 0.82 18.98 -7.58
C LEU A 264 0.58 18.82 -6.07
N GLU A 265 -0.51 18.16 -5.66
CA GLU A 265 -0.84 17.94 -4.26
C GLU A 265 0.24 17.17 -3.49
N ILE A 266 0.82 16.12 -4.10
CA ILE A 266 1.91 15.37 -3.48
C ILE A 266 3.19 16.22 -3.40
N ARG A 267 3.50 16.97 -4.46
CA ARG A 267 4.66 17.87 -4.50
C ARG A 267 4.56 18.94 -3.41
N ASP A 268 3.38 19.54 -3.26
CA ASP A 268 3.10 20.54 -2.24
C ASP A 268 3.22 19.93 -0.83
N ALA A 269 2.67 18.74 -0.61
CA ALA A 269 2.82 18.03 0.67
C ALA A 269 4.29 17.76 1.03
N PHE A 270 5.15 17.37 0.07
CA PHE A 270 6.58 17.23 0.32
C PHE A 270 7.25 18.58 0.63
N ALA A 271 6.91 19.62 -0.11
CA ALA A 271 7.46 20.95 0.10
C ALA A 271 7.11 21.51 1.49
N GLU A 272 5.87 21.27 1.97
CA GLU A 272 5.40 21.65 3.30
C GLU A 272 6.13 20.91 4.44
N THR A 273 6.48 19.64 4.24
CA THR A 273 6.95 18.76 5.33
C THR A 273 8.46 18.68 5.48
N VAL A 274 9.20 18.57 4.36
CA VAL A 274 10.66 18.37 4.38
C VAL A 274 11.43 19.43 3.60
N GLY A 275 10.73 20.21 2.76
CA GLY A 275 11.34 21.20 1.88
C GLY A 275 12.13 20.58 0.72
N LYS A 276 12.63 21.45 -0.18
CA LYS A 276 13.29 21.03 -1.44
C LYS A 276 14.54 20.19 -1.22
N GLY A 277 14.75 19.19 -2.09
CA GLY A 277 15.96 18.36 -2.15
C GLY A 277 16.02 17.27 -1.08
N CYS A 278 14.92 17.02 -0.37
CA CYS A 278 14.80 15.96 0.64
C CYS A 278 14.00 14.75 0.13
N VAL A 279 13.54 14.78 -1.12
CA VAL A 279 12.84 13.69 -1.79
C VAL A 279 13.78 13.08 -2.84
N LEU A 280 14.00 11.76 -2.75
CA LEU A 280 14.79 10.99 -3.69
C LEU A 280 13.89 9.96 -4.35
N VAL A 281 13.83 10.00 -5.68
CA VAL A 281 13.02 9.09 -6.48
C VAL A 281 13.95 8.19 -7.28
N ARG A 282 13.72 6.89 -7.20
CA ARG A 282 14.36 5.87 -8.04
C ARG A 282 13.30 5.25 -8.93
N ARG A 283 13.58 5.22 -10.23
CA ARG A 283 12.79 4.53 -11.24
C ARG A 283 13.60 3.35 -11.75
N TYR A 284 13.03 2.15 -11.77
CA TYR A 284 13.62 1.01 -12.45
C TYR A 284 13.29 1.10 -13.96
N PHE A 285 14.18 0.65 -14.87
CA PHE A 285 13.90 0.58 -16.33
C PHE A 285 14.24 -0.82 -16.88
N SER A 286 13.31 -1.48 -17.60
CA SER A 286 13.45 -2.86 -18.10
C SER A 286 13.97 -2.78 -19.51
N GLY A 287 15.28 -2.77 -19.62
CA GLY A 287 15.98 -2.64 -20.89
C GLY A 287 17.40 -2.26 -20.58
N GLY A 288 18.32 -3.18 -20.80
CA GLY A 288 19.75 -2.92 -20.63
C GLY A 288 20.14 -1.59 -21.29
N VAL A 289 21.05 -0.89 -20.62
CA VAL A 289 21.49 0.50 -20.85
C VAL A 289 20.71 1.52 -20.02
N VAL A 290 21.15 1.60 -18.76
CA VAL A 290 20.95 2.73 -17.86
C VAL A 290 21.32 4.02 -18.59
N SER A 291 20.44 5.02 -18.61
CA SER A 291 20.87 6.40 -18.84
C SER A 291 21.65 6.84 -17.60
N LEU A 292 22.90 6.42 -17.55
CA LEU A 292 23.84 6.82 -16.52
C LEU A 292 24.05 8.32 -16.71
N ASN A 293 24.08 9.10 -15.63
CA ASN A 293 24.81 10.36 -15.71
C ASN A 293 26.27 10.07 -16.16
N LYS A 294 27.06 11.09 -16.52
CA LYS A 294 28.48 10.92 -16.94
C LYS A 294 29.36 10.10 -15.97
N LYS A 295 28.84 9.68 -14.80
CA LYS A 295 29.51 8.88 -13.76
C LYS A 295 28.89 7.50 -13.51
N GLY A 296 27.96 7.00 -14.31
CA GLY A 296 27.52 5.61 -14.10
C GLY A 296 26.41 5.42 -13.06
N LEU A 297 25.57 6.42 -12.77
CA LEU A 297 24.50 6.29 -11.76
C LEU A 297 23.10 6.53 -12.34
N PRO A 298 22.04 5.88 -11.78
CA PRO A 298 20.65 6.13 -12.15
C PRO A 298 20.30 7.62 -12.11
N LYS A 299 19.44 8.07 -13.02
CA LYS A 299 18.92 9.44 -13.03
C LYS A 299 18.23 9.71 -11.68
N ARG A 300 18.77 10.68 -10.94
CA ARG A 300 18.17 11.21 -9.71
C ARG A 300 17.37 12.45 -10.07
N GLU A 301 16.09 12.45 -9.75
CA GLU A 301 15.29 13.68 -9.72
C GLU A 301 15.28 14.17 -8.27
N LEU A 302 15.75 15.40 -8.07
CA LEU A 302 15.61 16.11 -6.81
C LEU A 302 14.36 16.98 -6.95
N LEU A 303 13.34 16.65 -6.16
CA LEU A 303 12.13 17.47 -6.00
C LEU A 303 12.30 18.43 -4.80
#